data_AF-A0A973B0N6-F1
#
_entry.id   AF-A0A973B0N6-F1
#
_cell.length_a   1.000
_cell.length_b   1.000
_cell.length_c   1.000
_cell.angle_alpha   90.00
_cell.angle_beta   90.00
_cell.angle_gamma   90.00
#
_symmetry.space_group_name_H-M   'P 1'
#
loop_
_entity.id
_entity.type
_entity.pdbx_description
1 polymer ?
#
loop_
_entity_poly.entity_id
_entity_poly.type
_entity_poly.pdbx_seq_one_letter_code
_entity_poly.pdbx_strand_id
1 'polypeptide(L)'
;ERAVAAVVALVSEYEAIEVLVGLPLSMDGSEGRAAGLARDWSDALSAGITVPVRMVDERLTTVQAQRSLHAAGRSVKSSRSVIDSASAVILLQSDLDTERAKGSR
;
A
#
# COMPACT_ATOMS: atom_id res chain seq x y z
N GLU A 1 -3.62 6.26 15.61
CA GLU A 1 -2.66 5.90 16.68
C GLU A 1 -2.35 4.41 16.77
N ARG A 2 -3.28 3.51 17.17
CA ARG A 2 -2.96 2.07 17.33
C ARG A 2 -2.36 1.41 16.08
N ALA A 3 -2.86 1.75 14.89
CA ALA A 3 -2.34 1.21 13.64
C ALA A 3 -0.88 1.63 13.36
N VAL A 4 -0.52 2.90 13.65
CA VAL A 4 0.85 3.39 13.46
C VAL A 4 1.81 2.66 14.39
N ALA A 5 1.46 2.55 15.67
CA ALA A 5 2.27 1.84 16.65
C ALA A 5 2.49 0.36 16.27
N ALA A 6 1.47 -0.30 15.71
CA ALA A 6 1.60 -1.67 15.22
C ALA A 6 2.59 -1.76 14.05
N VAL A 7 2.53 -0.84 13.08
CA VAL A 7 3.48 -0.82 11.95
C VAL A 7 4.91 -0.51 12.43
N VAL A 8 5.09 0.43 13.37
CA VAL A 8 6.40 0.72 13.99
C VAL A 8 7.01 -0.55 14.61
N ALA A 9 6.21 -1.33 15.34
CA ALA A 9 6.67 -2.60 15.91
C ALA A 9 7.08 -3.60 14.82
N LEU A 10 6.29 -3.73 13.75
CA LEU A 10 6.61 -4.62 12.62
C LEU A 10 7.88 -4.18 11.89
N VAL A 11 8.12 -2.87 11.72
CA VAL A 11 9.36 -2.35 11.13
C VAL A 11 10.58 -2.79 11.93
N SER A 12 10.50 -2.72 13.26
CA SER A 12 11.58 -3.18 14.13
C SER A 12 11.72 -4.70 14.15
N GLU A 13 10.61 -5.45 14.14
CA GLU A 13 10.60 -6.91 14.19
C GLU A 13 11.19 -7.54 12.93
N TYR A 14 10.83 -7.00 11.76
CA TYR A 14 11.26 -7.51 10.46
C TYR A 14 12.48 -6.80 9.90
N GLU A 15 13.07 -5.85 10.64
CA GLU A 15 14.18 -5.01 10.18
C GLU A 15 13.92 -4.39 8.79
N ALA A 16 12.69 -3.89 8.61
CA ALA A 16 12.25 -3.36 7.32
C ALA A 16 13.12 -2.15 6.92
N ILE A 17 13.60 -2.15 5.67
CA ILE A 17 14.48 -1.09 5.15
C ILE A 17 13.72 0.11 4.55
N GLU A 18 12.45 -0.07 4.21
CA GLU A 18 11.55 0.94 3.65
C GLU A 18 10.10 0.53 3.96
N VAL A 19 9.21 1.50 4.12
CA VAL A 19 7.76 1.27 4.21
C VAL A 19 7.05 1.94 3.04
N LEU A 20 6.20 1.18 2.35
CA LEU A 20 5.36 1.70 1.27
C LEU A 20 3.95 1.97 1.77
N VAL A 21 3.43 3.15 1.45
CA VAL A 21 2.06 3.55 1.77
C VAL A 21 1.30 3.80 0.48
N GLY A 22 0.14 3.20 0.35
CA GLY A 22 -0.77 3.43 -0.76
C GLY A 22 -1.26 4.87 -0.86
N LEU A 23 -1.20 5.45 -2.05
CA LEU A 23 -1.82 6.74 -2.38
C LEU A 23 -3.01 6.50 -3.32
N PRO A 24 -4.26 6.55 -2.79
CA PRO A 24 -5.45 6.32 -3.58
C PRO A 24 -5.76 7.54 -4.44
N LEU A 25 -5.21 7.56 -5.65
CA LEU A 25 -5.48 8.58 -6.65
C LEU A 25 -6.71 8.20 -7.49
N SER A 26 -7.46 9.22 -7.92
CA SER A 26 -8.49 9.06 -8.94
C SER A 26 -7.88 8.70 -10.28
N MET A 27 -8.68 8.18 -11.22
CA MET A 27 -8.18 7.77 -12.55
C MET A 27 -7.53 8.92 -13.35
N ASP A 28 -7.99 10.16 -13.14
CA ASP A 28 -7.41 11.38 -13.72
C ASP A 28 -6.15 11.88 -12.99
N GLY A 29 -5.70 11.18 -11.95
CA GLY A 29 -4.55 11.55 -11.11
C GLY A 29 -4.88 12.52 -9.98
N SER A 30 -6.14 12.93 -9.82
CA SER A 30 -6.54 13.84 -8.75
C SER A 30 -6.57 13.18 -7.38
N GLU A 31 -6.25 13.95 -6.35
CA GLU A 31 -6.29 13.53 -4.95
C GLU A 31 -7.66 13.82 -4.34
N GLY A 32 -8.30 12.78 -3.80
CA GLY A 32 -9.53 12.91 -3.02
C GLY A 32 -9.25 12.97 -1.50
N ARG A 33 -10.32 13.01 -0.70
CA ARG A 33 -10.22 12.97 0.78
C ARG A 33 -9.41 11.77 1.29
N ALA A 34 -9.50 10.63 0.60
CA ALA A 34 -8.76 9.42 0.97
C ALA A 34 -7.24 9.59 0.80
N ALA A 35 -6.79 10.31 -0.23
CA ALA A 35 -5.38 10.60 -0.45
C ALA A 35 -4.82 11.50 0.65
N GLY A 36 -5.59 12.53 1.06
CA GLY A 36 -5.22 13.37 2.21
C GLY A 36 -5.06 12.56 3.51
N LEU A 37 -6.01 11.68 3.81
CA LEU A 37 -5.91 10.81 5.00
C LEU A 37 -4.71 9.85 4.93
N ALA A 38 -4.38 9.33 3.74
CA ALA A 38 -3.21 8.49 3.55
C ALA A 38 -1.90 9.26 3.76
N ARG A 39 -1.85 10.54 3.33
CA ARG A 39 -0.71 11.44 3.58
C ARG A 39 -0.52 11.72 5.06
N ASP A 40 -1.58 12.16 5.75
CA ASP A 40 -1.52 12.44 7.18
C ASP A 40 -1.07 11.22 7.98
N TRP A 41 -1.55 10.03 7.58
CA TRP A 41 -1.14 8.78 8.21
C TRP A 41 0.31 8.40 7.91
N SER A 42 0.77 8.60 6.66
CA SER A 42 2.16 8.41 6.24
C SER A 42 3.11 9.33 7.03
N ASP A 43 2.73 10.59 7.23
CA ASP A 43 3.51 11.56 8.00
C ASP A 43 3.61 11.15 9.47
N ALA A 44 2.48 10.74 10.07
CA ALA A 44 2.46 10.23 11.43
C ALA A 44 3.31 8.96 11.60
N LEU A 45 3.32 8.07 10.60
CA LEU A 45 4.17 6.89 10.58
C LEU A 45 5.65 7.25 10.45
N SER A 46 5.98 8.16 9.53
CA SER A 46 7.36 8.61 9.31
C SER A 46 7.96 9.28 10.54
N ALA A 47 7.16 9.91 11.39
CA ALA A 47 7.63 10.47 12.66
C ALA A 47 8.00 9.39 13.70
N GLY A 48 7.48 8.16 13.55
CA GLY A 48 7.68 7.05 14.48
C GLY A 48 8.73 6.03 14.08
N ILE A 49 9.32 6.13 12.89
CA ILE A 49 10.31 5.18 12.36
C ILE A 49 11.50 5.91 11.72
N THR A 50 12.64 5.22 11.63
CA THR A 50 13.87 5.77 11.04
C THR A 50 14.06 5.41 9.57
N VAL A 51 13.28 4.46 9.06
CA VAL A 51 13.35 4.01 7.67
C VAL A 51 12.48 4.89 6.78
N PRO A 52 12.83 5.08 5.50
CA PRO A 52 12.03 5.88 4.58
C PRO A 52 10.60 5.36 4.48
N VAL A 53 9.65 6.30 4.47
CA VAL A 53 8.25 6.03 4.12
C VAL A 53 7.98 6.65 2.76
N ARG A 54 7.58 5.82 1.79
CA ARG A 54 7.31 6.26 0.41
C ARG A 54 5.86 6.00 0.04
N MET A 55 5.22 7.03 -0.51
CA MET A 55 3.88 6.89 -1.05
C MET A 55 3.90 6.37 -2.49
N VAL A 56 3.06 5.39 -2.78
CA VAL A 56 3.00 4.71 -4.09
C VAL A 56 1.59 4.79 -4.65
N ASP A 57 1.47 5.13 -5.92
CA ASP A 57 0.20 5.23 -6.65
C ASP A 57 -0.53 3.89 -6.72
N GLU A 58 -1.75 3.85 -6.16
CA GLU A 58 -2.58 2.63 -6.09
C GLU A 58 -3.50 2.41 -7.30
N ARG A 59 -3.53 3.28 -8.32
CA ARG A 59 -4.54 3.23 -9.41
C ARG A 59 -4.64 1.88 -10.12
N LEU A 60 -3.55 1.12 -10.19
CA LEU A 60 -3.50 -0.17 -10.88
C LEU A 60 -3.69 -1.38 -9.97
N THR A 61 -3.62 -1.20 -8.64
CA THR A 61 -3.61 -2.32 -7.69
C THR A 61 -5.04 -2.81 -7.41
N THR A 62 -6.02 -1.91 -7.32
CA THR A 62 -7.42 -2.27 -7.02
C THR A 62 -8.09 -3.03 -8.17
N VAL A 63 -7.86 -2.63 -9.42
CA VAL A 63 -8.45 -3.31 -10.59
C VAL A 63 -7.90 -4.74 -10.74
N GLN A 64 -6.60 -4.93 -10.52
CA GLN A 64 -5.98 -6.25 -10.53
C GLN A 64 -6.45 -7.10 -9.35
N ALA A 65 -6.53 -6.53 -8.14
CA ALA A 65 -7.04 -7.20 -6.94
C ALA A 65 -8.50 -7.66 -7.13
N GLN A 66 -9.37 -6.80 -7.64
CA GLN A 66 -10.77 -7.12 -7.91
C GLN A 66 -10.92 -8.22 -8.96
N ARG A 67 -10.12 -8.22 -10.02
CA ARG A 67 -10.12 -9.30 -11.04
C ARG A 67 -9.72 -10.65 -10.43
N SER A 68 -8.67 -10.68 -9.62
CA SER A 68 -8.21 -11.91 -8.94
C SER A 68 -9.24 -12.45 -7.95
N LEU A 69 -9.94 -11.58 -7.21
CA LEU A 69 -10.97 -12.00 -6.26
C LEU A 69 -12.27 -12.47 -6.93
N HIS A 70 -12.66 -11.82 -8.03
CA HIS A 70 -13.81 -12.26 -8.82
C HIS A 70 -13.55 -13.62 -9.47
N ALA A 71 -12.33 -13.87 -9.95
CA ALA A 71 -11.91 -15.19 -10.44
C ALA A 71 -11.97 -16.28 -9.35
N ALA A 72 -11.82 -15.90 -8.09
CA ALA A 72 -11.95 -16.78 -6.93
C ALA A 72 -13.40 -16.95 -6.40
N GLY A 73 -14.41 -16.36 -7.06
CA GLY A 73 -15.83 -16.57 -6.74
C GLY A 73 -16.34 -15.91 -5.46
N ARG A 74 -15.64 -14.90 -4.91
CA ARG A 74 -16.02 -14.23 -3.66
C ARG A 74 -16.70 -12.87 -3.92
N SER A 75 -17.74 -12.57 -3.16
CA SER A 75 -18.45 -11.28 -3.22
C SER A 75 -17.60 -10.12 -2.66
N VAL A 76 -17.58 -8.99 -3.37
CA VAL A 76 -16.79 -7.78 -3.03
C VAL A 76 -17.11 -7.27 -1.61
N LYS A 77 -18.37 -7.37 -1.18
CA LYS A 77 -18.82 -6.85 0.11
C LYS A 77 -18.34 -7.68 1.30
N SER A 78 -18.25 -9.02 1.16
CA SER A 78 -17.72 -9.89 2.21
C SER A 78 -16.20 -9.98 2.21
N SER A 79 -15.55 -9.47 1.16
CA SER A 79 -14.12 -9.66 0.93
C SER A 79 -13.30 -8.41 1.19
N ARG A 80 -13.90 -7.28 1.60
CA ARG A 80 -13.24 -5.96 1.67
C ARG A 80 -11.87 -5.99 2.37
N SER A 81 -11.79 -6.58 3.56
CA SER A 81 -10.51 -6.72 4.28
C SER A 81 -9.47 -7.56 3.53
N VAL A 82 -9.93 -8.62 2.85
CA VAL A 82 -9.09 -9.45 1.98
C VAL A 82 -8.63 -8.66 0.74
N ILE A 83 -9.49 -7.78 0.20
CA ILE A 83 -9.15 -6.89 -0.93
C ILE A 83 -8.06 -5.90 -0.51
N ASP A 84 -8.20 -5.31 0.68
CA ASP A 84 -7.26 -4.32 1.19
C ASP A 84 -5.87 -4.97 1.40
N SER A 85 -5.80 -6.13 2.05
CA SER A 85 -4.53 -6.87 2.20
C SER A 85 -3.96 -7.34 0.86
N ALA A 86 -4.81 -7.82 -0.07
CA ALA A 86 -4.35 -8.23 -1.40
C ALA A 86 -3.81 -7.05 -2.21
N SER A 87 -4.41 -5.87 -2.09
CA SER A 87 -3.96 -4.64 -2.75
C SER A 87 -2.58 -4.21 -2.25
N ALA A 88 -2.34 -4.33 -0.93
CA ALA A 88 -1.01 -4.06 -0.35
C ALA A 88 0.07 -5.02 -0.89
N VAL A 89 -0.24 -6.31 -1.04
CA VAL A 89 0.69 -7.28 -1.65
C VAL A 89 0.98 -6.94 -3.12
N ILE A 90 -0.05 -6.60 -3.89
CA ILE A 90 0.10 -6.24 -5.31
C ILE A 90 0.93 -4.94 -5.45
N LEU A 91 0.71 -3.96 -4.58
CA LEU A 91 1.48 -2.72 -4.55
C LEU A 91 2.97 -3.01 -4.31
N LEU A 92 3.28 -3.80 -3.27
CA LEU A 92 4.65 -4.16 -2.95
C LEU A 92 5.32 -4.95 -4.09
N GLN A 93 4.60 -5.93 -4.67
CA GLN A 93 5.12 -6.72 -5.78
C GLN A 93 5.42 -5.84 -7.00
N SER A 94 4.53 -4.90 -7.34
CA SER A 94 4.71 -3.97 -8.47
C SER A 94 5.93 -3.07 -8.28
N ASP A 95 6.17 -2.63 -7.05
CA ASP A 95 7.33 -1.81 -6.70
C ASP A 95 8.63 -2.61 -6.80
N LEU A 96 8.67 -3.82 -6.23
CA LEU A 96 9.82 -4.72 -6.31
C LEU A 96 10.19 -5.09 -7.76
N ASP A 97 9.19 -5.32 -8.61
CA ASP A 97 9.42 -5.63 -10.03
C ASP A 97 9.98 -4.42 -10.78
N THR A 98 9.55 -3.21 -10.41
CA THR A 98 10.10 -1.96 -10.96
C THR A 98 11.56 -1.76 -10.55
N GLU A 99 11.90 -2.00 -9.29
CA GLU A 99 13.27 -1.89 -8.79
C GLU A 99 14.19 -2.96 -9.40
N ARG A 100 13.72 -4.20 -9.57
CA ARG A 100 14.46 -5.25 -10.29
C ARG A 100 14.77 -4.87 -11.72
N ALA A 101 13.81 -4.26 -12.43
CA ALA A 101 14.01 -3.80 -13.80
C ALA A 101 15.05 -2.66 -13.88
N LYS A 102 15.11 -1.79 -12.87
CA LYS A 102 16.11 -0.71 -12.78
C LYS A 102 17.51 -1.21 -12.42
N GLY A 103 17.62 -2.19 -11.52
CA GLY A 103 18.89 -2.78 -11.08
C GLY A 103 19.54 -3.75 -12.08
N SER A 104 18.84 -4.11 -13.16
CA SER A 104 19.38 -4.92 -14.27
C SER A 104 20.06 -4.08 -15.36
N ARG A 105 20.44 -2.84 -15.06
CA ARG A 105 21.23 -1.93 -15.89
C ARG A 105 22.51 -1.54 -15.17
#